data_AF-A0A937N555-F1
#
_entry.id   AF-A0A937N555-F1
#
_cell.length_a   1.000
_cell.length_b   1.000
_cell.length_c   1.000
_cell.angle_alpha   90.00
_cell.angle_beta   90.00
_cell.angle_gamma   90.00
#
_symmetry.space_group_name_H-M   'P 1'
#
loop_
_entity.id
_entity.type
_entity.pdbx_description
1 polymer ?
#
loop_
_entity_poly.entity_id
_entity_poly.type
_entity_poly.pdbx_seq_one_letter_code
_entity_poly.pdbx_strand_id
1 'polypeptide(L)'
;MKKCCSCNAEVERLRPVCPNCGGRLFFDAMTPTDYAEWSKTGRTAVEARKHVDRGARLFMQGRYDEAKAEYQKAIQINPLNATAYGNLAHALEKQGKRGEAIPYLEKALELNPHLEGVPEALARLKRLERATRGSAT
;
A
#
# COMPACT_ATOMS: atom_id res chain seq x y z
N MET A 1 -11.77 18.92 1.99
CA MET A 1 -11.11 17.76 1.36
C MET A 1 -12.13 16.97 0.53
N LYS A 2 -11.71 16.24 -0.52
CA LYS A 2 -12.58 15.29 -1.27
C LYS A 2 -12.07 13.85 -1.04
N LYS A 3 -12.94 12.84 -1.09
CA LYS A 3 -12.58 11.41 -0.90
C LYS A 3 -12.45 10.68 -2.25
N CYS A 4 -11.42 9.84 -2.49
CA CYS A 4 -11.33 8.97 -3.70
C CYS A 4 -12.46 7.94 -3.67
N CYS A 5 -13.27 7.83 -4.73
CA CYS A 5 -14.27 6.75 -4.83
C CYS A 5 -13.66 5.34 -4.79
N SER A 6 -12.39 5.19 -5.18
CA SER A 6 -11.69 3.89 -5.19
C SER A 6 -10.83 3.62 -3.94
N CYS A 7 -10.51 4.64 -3.14
CA CYS A 7 -9.50 4.58 -2.05
C CYS A 7 -10.03 5.10 -0.71
N ASN A 8 -11.14 5.83 -0.75
CA ASN A 8 -11.76 6.65 0.30
C ASN A 8 -10.81 7.61 1.06
N ALA A 9 -9.53 7.68 0.69
CA ALA A 9 -8.57 8.58 1.31
C ALA A 9 -8.95 10.05 1.07
N GLU A 10 -8.77 10.87 2.10
CA GLU A 10 -8.95 12.31 2.03
C GLU A 10 -7.80 12.93 1.24
N VAL A 11 -8.13 13.66 0.19
CA VAL A 11 -7.16 14.43 -0.57
C VAL A 11 -7.45 15.92 -0.48
N GLU A 12 -6.40 16.68 -0.22
CA GLU A 12 -6.42 18.13 -0.17
C GLU A 12 -6.12 18.69 -1.56
N ARG A 13 -6.97 19.64 -2.02
CA ARG A 13 -6.92 20.38 -3.31
C ARG A 13 -6.61 19.58 -4.59
N LEU A 14 -7.64 19.46 -5.44
CA LEU A 14 -7.61 19.30 -6.90
C LEU A 14 -6.37 18.60 -7.48
N ARG A 15 -6.11 17.36 -7.04
CA ARG A 15 -5.26 16.44 -7.78
C ARG A 15 -6.16 15.54 -8.62
N PRO A 16 -5.92 15.39 -9.94
CA PRO A 16 -6.79 14.63 -10.83
C PRO A 16 -6.83 13.11 -10.58
N VAL A 17 -5.97 12.61 -9.69
CA VAL A 17 -5.86 11.19 -9.30
C VAL A 17 -5.59 11.10 -7.79
N CYS A 18 -6.25 10.18 -7.07
CA CYS A 18 -5.84 9.90 -5.68
C CYS A 18 -4.47 9.20 -5.73
N PRO A 19 -3.42 9.78 -5.09
CA PRO A 19 -2.06 9.25 -5.14
C PRO A 19 -1.92 7.84 -4.55
N ASN A 20 -2.93 7.44 -3.77
CA ASN A 20 -3.01 6.14 -3.11
C ASN A 20 -3.70 5.05 -3.98
N CYS A 21 -4.80 5.35 -4.70
CA CYS A 21 -5.51 4.37 -5.56
C CYS A 21 -5.07 4.38 -7.03
N GLY A 22 -4.54 5.51 -7.54
CA GLY A 22 -4.46 5.74 -8.99
C GLY A 22 -5.84 5.94 -9.66
N GLY A 23 -6.92 6.01 -8.89
CA GLY A 23 -8.28 6.26 -9.35
C GLY A 23 -8.51 7.75 -9.67
N ARG A 24 -9.27 8.02 -10.75
CA ARG A 24 -9.57 9.39 -11.23
C ARG A 24 -10.46 10.15 -10.24
N LEU A 25 -10.11 11.41 -9.99
CA LEU A 25 -10.89 12.36 -9.23
C LEU A 25 -11.32 13.52 -10.16
N PHE A 26 -12.40 13.28 -10.93
CA PHE A 26 -13.09 14.23 -11.84
C PHE A 26 -12.24 14.90 -12.96
N PHE A 27 -12.85 15.13 -14.12
CA PHE A 27 -12.16 15.52 -15.38
C PHE A 27 -12.05 17.03 -15.62
N ASP A 28 -12.78 17.87 -14.89
CA ASP A 28 -13.15 19.20 -15.41
C ASP A 28 -12.13 20.34 -15.22
N ALA A 29 -10.87 20.07 -14.87
CA ALA A 29 -9.88 21.14 -14.63
C ALA A 29 -8.40 20.72 -14.83
N MET A 30 -8.05 20.05 -15.92
CA MET A 30 -6.63 19.81 -16.27
C MET A 30 -6.13 20.81 -17.31
N THR A 31 -4.98 21.45 -17.03
CA THR A 31 -4.18 22.07 -18.09
C THR A 31 -3.43 20.99 -18.89
N PRO A 32 -3.00 21.26 -20.14
CA PRO A 32 -2.16 20.31 -20.91
C PRO A 32 -0.89 19.87 -20.18
N THR A 33 -0.33 20.74 -19.33
CA THR A 33 0.78 20.45 -18.42
C THR A 33 0.40 19.45 -17.33
N ASP A 34 -0.74 19.66 -16.67
CA ASP A 34 -1.28 18.72 -15.67
C ASP A 34 -1.56 17.35 -16.31
N TYR A 35 -2.02 17.33 -17.57
CA TYR A 35 -2.23 16.10 -18.34
C TYR A 35 -0.92 15.36 -18.66
N ALA A 36 0.15 16.09 -18.99
CA ALA A 36 1.46 15.48 -19.26
C ALA A 36 2.12 14.89 -18.00
N GLU A 37 1.97 15.56 -16.85
CA GLU A 37 2.40 15.03 -15.55
C GLU A 37 1.51 13.87 -15.09
N TRP A 38 0.20 13.94 -15.34
CA TRP A 38 -0.77 12.87 -15.11
C TRP A 38 -0.47 11.62 -15.93
N SER A 39 -0.14 11.76 -17.22
CA SER A 39 0.21 10.62 -18.07
C SER A 39 1.45 9.88 -17.54
N LYS A 40 2.41 10.59 -16.94
CA LYS A 40 3.61 9.99 -16.34
C LYS A 40 3.30 9.29 -15.01
N THR A 41 2.57 9.95 -14.11
CA THR A 41 2.23 9.41 -12.77
C THR A 41 1.16 8.31 -12.81
N GLY A 42 0.21 8.40 -13.76
CA GLY A 42 -0.76 7.35 -14.03
C GLY A 42 -0.10 6.08 -14.57
N ARG A 43 0.90 6.21 -15.46
CA ARG A 43 1.69 5.06 -15.95
C ARG A 43 2.40 4.33 -14.80
N THR A 44 3.07 5.05 -13.91
CA THR A 44 3.74 4.43 -12.76
C THR A 44 2.75 3.75 -11.80
N ALA A 45 1.55 4.31 -11.60
CA ALA A 45 0.52 3.67 -10.79
C ALA A 45 -0.02 2.37 -11.40
N VAL A 46 -0.24 2.32 -12.73
CA VAL A 46 -0.65 1.08 -13.42
C VAL A 46 0.46 0.03 -13.36
N GLU A 47 1.71 0.45 -13.54
CA GLU A 47 2.87 -0.43 -13.52
C GLU A 47 3.12 -1.01 -12.12
N ALA A 48 3.03 -0.19 -11.08
CA ALA A 48 3.08 -0.64 -9.69
C ALA A 48 1.95 -1.64 -9.39
N ARG A 49 0.71 -1.39 -9.86
CA ARG A 49 -0.42 -2.30 -9.67
C ARG A 49 -0.17 -3.69 -10.28
N LYS A 50 0.43 -3.76 -11.47
CA LYS A 50 0.79 -5.05 -12.09
C LYS A 50 1.69 -5.89 -11.19
N HIS A 51 2.66 -5.24 -10.52
CA HIS A 51 3.54 -5.90 -9.56
C HIS A 51 2.78 -6.33 -8.29
N VAL A 52 1.84 -5.51 -7.79
CA VAL A 52 0.95 -5.90 -6.68
C VAL A 52 0.12 -7.14 -7.05
N ASP A 53 -0.52 -7.17 -8.21
CA ASP A 53 -1.38 -8.30 -8.63
C ASP A 53 -0.56 -9.58 -8.84
N ARG A 54 0.68 -9.45 -9.34
CA ARG A 54 1.60 -10.58 -9.45
C ARG A 54 2.03 -11.08 -8.07
N GLY A 55 2.40 -10.17 -7.17
CA GLY A 55 2.75 -10.49 -5.79
C GLY A 55 1.61 -11.20 -5.06
N ALA A 56 0.37 -10.77 -5.27
CA ALA A 56 -0.83 -11.38 -4.67
C ALA A 56 -1.02 -12.83 -5.13
N ARG A 57 -0.85 -13.09 -6.43
CA ARG A 57 -0.91 -14.46 -6.97
C ARG A 57 0.19 -15.36 -6.39
N LEU A 58 1.41 -14.86 -6.27
CA LEU A 58 2.53 -15.59 -5.66
C LEU A 58 2.28 -15.86 -4.17
N PHE A 59 1.72 -14.89 -3.47
CA PHE A 59 1.33 -15.02 -2.06
C PHE A 59 0.30 -16.14 -1.87
N MET A 60 -0.73 -16.19 -2.73
CA MET A 60 -1.73 -17.26 -2.70
C MET A 60 -1.16 -18.64 -3.00
N GLN A 61 -0.04 -18.72 -3.73
CA GLN A 61 0.72 -19.95 -3.97
C GLN A 61 1.67 -20.32 -2.81
N GLY A 62 1.70 -19.54 -1.72
CA GLY A 62 2.64 -19.72 -0.60
C GLY A 62 4.08 -19.28 -0.91
N ARG A 63 4.33 -18.66 -2.07
CA ARG A 63 5.65 -18.21 -2.52
C ARG A 63 5.96 -16.82 -1.95
N TYR A 64 6.09 -16.75 -0.63
CA TYR A 64 6.14 -15.47 0.10
C TYR A 64 7.36 -14.61 -0.23
N ASP A 65 8.54 -15.21 -0.46
CA ASP A 65 9.75 -14.43 -0.79
C ASP A 65 9.66 -13.77 -2.17
N GLU A 66 9.06 -14.44 -3.14
CA GLU A 66 8.83 -13.87 -4.47
C GLU A 66 7.73 -12.82 -4.44
N ALA A 67 6.67 -13.05 -3.67
CA ALA A 67 5.63 -12.05 -3.43
C ALA A 67 6.23 -10.78 -2.83
N LYS A 68 7.12 -10.92 -1.83
CA LYS A 68 7.84 -9.81 -1.21
C LYS A 68 8.61 -8.99 -2.25
N ALA A 69 9.36 -9.65 -3.13
CA ALA A 69 10.13 -8.98 -4.18
C ALA A 69 9.24 -8.19 -5.15
N GLU A 70 8.07 -8.72 -5.51
CA GLU A 70 7.11 -8.03 -6.38
C GLU A 70 6.47 -6.82 -5.67
N TYR A 71 6.10 -6.93 -4.39
CA TYR A 71 5.60 -5.79 -3.62
C TYR A 71 6.65 -4.69 -3.43
N GLN A 72 7.91 -5.06 -3.21
CA GLN A 72 9.01 -4.09 -3.14
C GLN A 72 9.20 -3.33 -4.46
N LYS A 73 9.09 -4.01 -5.61
CA LYS A 73 9.10 -3.34 -6.92
C LYS A 73 7.92 -2.38 -7.07
N ALA A 74 6.72 -2.79 -6.64
CA ALA A 74 5.55 -1.90 -6.66
C ALA A 74 5.78 -0.62 -5.84
N ILE A 75 6.43 -0.74 -4.68
CA ILE A 75 6.79 0.40 -3.82
C ILE A 75 7.86 1.29 -4.47
N GLN A 76 8.87 0.70 -5.13
CA GLN A 76 9.90 1.47 -5.85
C GLN A 76 9.30 2.29 -7.00
N ILE A 77 8.31 1.73 -7.71
CA ILE A 77 7.64 2.38 -8.83
C ILE A 77 6.63 3.43 -8.34
N ASN A 78 5.86 3.09 -7.30
CA ASN A 78 4.92 4.01 -6.67
C ASN A 78 5.03 3.95 -5.13
N PRO A 79 5.83 4.85 -4.53
CA PRO A 79 5.99 4.94 -3.07
C PRO A 79 4.72 5.35 -2.31
N LEU A 80 3.64 5.73 -3.00
CA LEU A 80 2.37 6.14 -2.40
C LEU A 80 1.33 5.01 -2.42
N ASN A 81 1.69 3.81 -2.87
CA ASN A 81 0.79 2.67 -2.96
C ASN A 81 0.62 1.98 -1.59
N ALA A 82 -0.40 2.38 -0.82
CA ALA A 82 -0.66 1.80 0.51
C ALA A 82 -0.92 0.28 0.46
N THR A 83 -1.57 -0.21 -0.59
CA THR A 83 -1.86 -1.65 -0.76
C THR A 83 -0.57 -2.47 -0.89
N ALA A 84 0.44 -1.96 -1.59
CA ALA A 84 1.73 -2.64 -1.71
C ALA A 84 2.43 -2.78 -0.34
N TYR A 85 2.39 -1.73 0.49
CA TYR A 85 2.91 -1.76 1.86
C TYR A 85 2.17 -2.77 2.76
N GLY A 86 0.83 -2.76 2.73
CA GLY A 86 0.01 -3.71 3.49
C GLY A 86 0.25 -5.16 3.09
N ASN A 87 0.33 -5.43 1.77
CA ASN A 87 0.57 -6.77 1.25
C ASN A 87 2.00 -7.26 1.55
N LEU A 88 2.99 -6.37 1.51
CA LEU A 88 4.36 -6.67 1.93
C LEU A 88 4.41 -7.08 3.40
N ALA A 89 3.74 -6.33 4.27
CA ALA A 89 3.66 -6.67 5.69
C ALA A 89 2.99 -8.03 5.92
N HIS A 90 1.91 -8.33 5.19
CA HIS A 90 1.23 -9.62 5.31
C HIS A 90 2.12 -10.79 4.85
N ALA A 91 2.91 -10.60 3.79
CA ALA A 91 3.93 -11.57 3.38
C ALA A 91 4.98 -11.82 4.49
N LEU A 92 5.46 -10.76 5.14
CA LEU A 92 6.41 -10.88 6.25
C LEU A 92 5.80 -11.56 7.47
N GLU A 93 4.54 -11.28 7.80
CA GLU A 93 3.82 -11.96 8.87
C GLU A 93 3.73 -13.47 8.62
N LYS A 94 3.42 -13.90 7.39
CA LYS A 94 3.39 -15.33 7.03
C LYS A 94 4.75 -16.01 7.13
N GLN A 95 5.84 -15.25 7.00
CA GLN A 95 7.20 -15.74 7.25
C GLN A 95 7.60 -15.72 8.73
N GLY A 96 6.70 -15.30 9.64
CA GLY A 96 7.00 -15.16 11.08
C GLY A 96 7.80 -13.90 11.43
N LYS A 97 8.12 -13.04 10.46
CA LYS A 97 8.91 -11.81 10.63
C LYS A 97 8.03 -10.65 11.08
N ARG A 98 7.40 -10.82 12.25
CA ARG A 98 6.39 -9.90 12.78
C ARG A 98 6.96 -8.51 13.08
N GLY A 99 8.15 -8.43 13.67
CA GLY A 99 8.83 -7.16 13.95
C GLY A 99 9.14 -6.34 12.69
N GLU A 100 9.49 -7.00 11.59
CA GLU A 100 9.73 -6.33 10.30
C GLU A 100 8.44 -5.88 9.61
N ALA A 101 7.30 -6.53 9.88
CA ALA A 101 6.02 -6.23 9.22
C ALA A 101 5.35 -4.95 9.77
N ILE A 102 5.52 -4.66 11.07
CA ILE A 102 4.91 -3.52 11.76
C ILE A 102 5.17 -2.17 11.07
N PRO A 103 6.43 -1.76 10.75
CA PRO A 103 6.68 -0.46 10.13
C PRO A 103 6.02 -0.32 8.75
N TYR A 104 5.86 -1.41 8.01
CA TYR A 104 5.16 -1.39 6.72
C TYR A 104 3.64 -1.24 6.88
N LEU A 105 3.02 -1.84 7.90
CA LEU A 105 1.60 -1.62 8.23
C LEU A 105 1.35 -0.18 8.69
N GLU A 106 2.26 0.39 9.48
CA GLU A 106 2.19 1.79 9.91
C GLU A 106 2.25 2.73 8.70
N LYS A 107 3.18 2.47 7.76
CA LYS A 107 3.26 3.26 6.52
C LYS A 107 2.02 3.11 5.66
N ALA A 108 1.45 1.90 5.58
CA ALA A 108 0.21 1.66 4.85
C ALA A 108 -0.97 2.47 5.42
N LEU A 109 -1.07 2.58 6.75
CA LEU A 109 -2.10 3.41 7.42
C LEU A 109 -1.84 4.91 7.31
N GLU A 110 -0.57 5.34 7.32
CA GLU A 110 -0.21 6.74 7.07
C GLU A 110 -0.66 7.18 5.67
N LEU A 111 -0.47 6.31 4.67
CA LEU A 111 -0.89 6.55 3.29
C LEU A 111 -2.40 6.37 3.08
N ASN A 112 -3.01 5.41 3.79
CA ASN A 112 -4.43 5.14 3.75
C ASN A 112 -4.97 4.67 5.11
N PRO A 113 -5.53 5.59 5.92
CA PRO A 113 -6.09 5.25 7.23
C PRO A 113 -7.29 4.29 7.18
N HIS A 114 -7.92 4.13 6.02
CA HIS A 114 -9.10 3.29 5.81
C HIS A 114 -8.79 1.97 5.09
N LEU A 115 -7.50 1.60 4.97
CA LEU A 115 -7.13 0.33 4.37
C LEU A 115 -7.61 -0.82 5.25
N GLU A 116 -8.58 -1.58 4.74
CA GLU A 116 -9.25 -2.65 5.47
C GLU A 116 -8.26 -3.75 5.91
N GLY A 117 -8.44 -4.28 7.13
CA GLY A 117 -7.63 -5.37 7.68
C GLY A 117 -6.25 -4.95 8.22
N VAL A 118 -5.74 -3.77 7.85
CA VAL A 118 -4.43 -3.28 8.29
C VAL A 118 -4.43 -2.82 9.76
N PRO A 119 -5.42 -2.06 10.25
CA PRO A 119 -5.48 -1.68 11.67
C PRO A 119 -5.53 -2.91 12.59
N GLU A 120 -6.32 -3.93 12.22
CA GLU A 120 -6.46 -5.17 12.96
C GLU A 120 -5.15 -5.97 12.96
N ALA A 121 -4.50 -6.08 11.78
CA ALA A 121 -3.21 -6.72 11.65
C ALA A 121 -2.13 -6.03 12.51
N LEU A 122 -2.07 -4.70 12.48
CA LEU A 122 -1.10 -3.92 13.26
C LEU A 122 -1.32 -4.10 14.76
N ALA A 123 -2.57 -4.01 15.22
CA ALA A 123 -2.93 -4.23 16.62
C ALA A 123 -2.61 -5.65 17.08
N ARG A 124 -2.87 -6.66 16.24
CA ARG A 124 -2.49 -8.06 16.48
C ARG A 124 -0.98 -8.21 16.63
N LEU A 125 -0.20 -7.72 15.67
CA LEU A 125 1.26 -7.87 15.70
C LEU A 125 1.90 -7.14 16.89
N LYS A 126 1.45 -5.92 17.21
CA LYS A 126 1.94 -5.18 18.40
C LYS A 126 1.63 -5.89 19.72
N ARG A 127 0.53 -6.67 19.81
CA ARG A 127 0.26 -7.49 21.01
C ARG A 127 1.21 -8.69 21.09
N LEU A 128 1.44 -9.37 19.98
CA LEU A 128 2.34 -10.53 19.92
C LEU A 128 3.80 -10.15 20.22
N GLU A 129 4.27 -9.02 19.73
CA GLU A 129 5.63 -8.50 20.03
C GLU A 129 5.80 -8.14 21.51
N ARG A 130 4.76 -7.60 22.15
CA ARG A 130 4.81 -7.32 23.60
C ARG A 130 4.82 -8.60 24.44
N ALA A 131 4.04 -9.61 24.04
CA ALA A 131 4.00 -10.90 24.73
C ALA A 131 5.35 -11.65 24.64
N THR A 132 6.00 -11.62 23.47
CA THR A 132 7.31 -12.27 23.26
C THR A 132 8.46 -11.56 23.98
N ARG A 133 8.40 -10.22 24.13
CA ARG A 133 9.37 -9.47 24.96
C ARG A 133 9.14 -9.66 26.46
N GLY A 134 7.89 -9.86 26.88
CA GLY A 134 7.55 -10.11 28.29
C GLY A 134 7.82 -11.54 28.78
N SER A 135 8.00 -12.50 27.88
CA SER A 135 8.35 -13.89 28.23
C SER A 135 9.86 -14.16 28.31
N ALA A 136 10.70 -13.15 28.09
CA ALA A 136 12.17 -13.25 28.11
C ALA A 136 12.79 -12.83 29.47
N THR A 137 11.99 -12.82 30.53
CA THR A 137 12.38 -12.52 31.93
C THR A 137 12.02 -13.69 32.82
#